data_AF-A0A945GZE5-F1
#
_entry.id   AF-A0A945GZE5-F1
#
_cell.length_a   1.000
_cell.length_b   1.000
_cell.length_c   1.000
_cell.angle_alpha   90.00
_cell.angle_beta   90.00
_cell.angle_gamma   90.00
#
_symmetry.space_group_name_H-M   'P 1'
#
loop_
_entity.id
_entity.type
_entity.pdbx_description
1 polymer ?
#
loop_
_entity_poly.entity_id
_entity_poly.type
_entity_poly.pdbx_seq_one_letter_code
_entity_poly.pdbx_strand_id
1 'polypeptide(L)' 'MQKNLKFNAFGRIMLVERVQERWIVFWAGNEGKKRLAEDIILPSDLHEDEIAKFLTDILHEEATPERDEVVRI' A
#
# COMPACT_ATOMS: atom_id res chain seq x y z
N MET A 1 -1.12 -13.70 -14.02
CA MET A 1 -0.21 -13.76 -12.84
C MET A 1 -0.79 -12.84 -11.77
N GLN A 2 -0.99 -13.31 -10.55
CA GLN A 2 -1.27 -12.42 -9.42
C GLN A 2 0.02 -11.68 -9.09
N LYS A 3 -0.05 -10.35 -8.97
CA LYS A 3 1.06 -9.54 -8.48
C LYS A 3 0.77 -9.13 -7.05
N ASN A 4 1.76 -9.34 -6.19
CA ASN A 4 1.73 -8.95 -4.79
C ASN A 4 2.92 -7.99 -4.58
N LEU A 5 2.61 -6.76 -4.23
CA LEU A 5 3.56 -5.70 -3.97
C LEU A 5 3.56 -5.42 -2.48
N LYS A 6 4.74 -5.20 -1.92
CA LYS A 6 4.88 -4.89 -0.50
C LYS A 6 5.41 -3.47 -0.35
N PHE A 7 4.84 -2.76 0.60
CA PHE A 7 5.21 -1.39 0.91
C PHE A 7 5.43 -1.23 2.40
N ASN A 8 6.28 -0.28 2.75
CA ASN A 8 6.37 0.28 4.08
C ASN A 8 5.77 1.69 4.01
N ALA A 9 4.57 1.85 4.55
CA ALA A 9 3.89 3.13 4.72
C ALA A 9 4.19 3.67 6.11
N PHE A 10 5.15 4.58 6.21
CA PHE A 10 5.49 5.30 7.45
C PHE A 10 5.79 4.40 8.66
N GLY A 11 6.33 3.21 8.43
CA GLY A 11 6.65 2.21 9.46
C GLY A 11 5.63 1.07 9.55
N ARG A 12 4.53 1.12 8.79
CA ARG A 12 3.50 0.09 8.74
C ARG A 12 3.60 -0.68 7.42
N ILE A 13 3.55 -2.00 7.50
CA ILE A 13 3.67 -2.85 6.32
C ILE A 13 2.32 -2.99 5.63
N MET A 14 2.33 -2.80 4.31
CA MET A 14 1.17 -2.95 3.44
C MET A 14 1.46 -3.97 2.34
N LEU A 15 0.40 -4.69 1.94
CA LEU A 15 0.39 -5.54 0.75
C LEU A 15 -0.61 -4.96 -0.24
N VAL A 16 -0.21 -4.82 -1.49
CA VAL A 16 -1.08 -4.41 -2.58
C VAL A 16 -1.14 -5.53 -3.59
N GLU A 17 -2.35 -6.06 -3.81
CA GLU A 17 -2.60 -7.19 -4.67
C GLU A 17 -3.41 -6.76 -5.89
N ARG A 18 -3.00 -7.19 -7.08
CA ARG A 18 -3.81 -7.04 -8.29
C ARG A 18 -4.81 -8.20 -8.36
N VAL A 19 -6.09 -7.89 -8.19
CA VAL A 19 -7.19 -8.86 -8.35
C VAL A 19 -8.06 -8.38 -9.50
N GLN A 20 -8.04 -9.14 -10.60
CA GLN A 20 -8.64 -8.72 -11.89
C GLN A 20 -8.08 -7.34 -12.30
N GLU A 21 -8.93 -6.34 -12.45
CA GLU A 21 -8.56 -4.98 -12.85
C GLU A 21 -8.47 -4.02 -11.65
N ARG A 22 -8.51 -4.53 -10.41
CA ARG A 22 -8.50 -3.70 -9.21
C ARG A 22 -7.28 -3.97 -8.35
N TRP A 23 -6.84 -2.91 -7.68
CA TRP A 23 -5.86 -3.00 -6.62
C TRP A 23 -6.57 -3.16 -5.29
N ILE A 24 -6.17 -4.17 -4.52
CA ILE A 24 -6.67 -4.44 -3.18
C ILE A 24 -5.53 -4.23 -2.19
N VAL A 25 -5.80 -3.43 -1.17
CA VAL A 25 -4.79 -3.03 -0.19
C VAL A 25 -5.04 -3.73 1.14
N PHE A 26 -4.00 -4.29 1.73
CA PHE A 26 -4.05 -4.92 3.03
C PHE A 26 -2.98 -4.35 3.95
N TRP A 27 -3.34 -4.14 5.22
CA TRP A 27 -2.38 -4.01 6.31
C TRP A 27 -1.83 -5.38 6.66
N ALA A 28 -0.51 -5.53 6.63
CA ALA A 28 0.14 -6.76 7.09
C ALA A 28 0.20 -6.74 8.62
N GLY A 29 -0.48 -7.69 9.25
CA GLY A 29 -0.41 -7.94 10.68
C GLY A 29 0.68 -8.94 11.04
N ASN A 30 0.72 -9.30 12.32
CA ASN A 30 1.67 -10.30 12.81
C ASN A 30 1.31 -11.72 12.32
N GLU A 31 2.32 -12.59 12.27
CA GLU A 31 2.15 -14.03 12.01
C GLU A 31 1.46 -14.36 10.68
N GLY A 32 1.69 -13.54 9.65
CA GLY A 32 1.15 -13.75 8.30
C GLY A 32 -0.32 -13.39 8.14
N LYS A 33 -0.96 -12.79 9.15
CA LYS A 33 -2.32 -12.26 9.03
C LYS A 33 -2.29 -10.98 8.19
N LYS A 34 -3.30 -10.78 7.36
CA LYS A 34 -3.54 -9.52 6.64
C LYS A 34 -4.96 -9.03 6.89
N ARG A 35 -5.12 -7.72 7.07
CA ARG A 35 -6.43 -7.05 7.23
C ARG A 35 -6.66 -6.16 6.02
N LEU A 36 -7.85 -6.18 5.44
CA LEU A 36 -8.22 -5.28 4.36
C LEU A 36 -8.16 -3.82 4.84
N ALA A 37 -7.53 -2.94 4.06
CA ALA A 37 -7.59 -1.49 4.28
C ALA A 37 -8.84 -0.95 3.58
N GLU A 38 -9.99 -1.01 4.26
CA GLU A 38 -11.30 -0.64 3.69
C GLU A 38 -11.39 0.85 3.31
N ASP A 39 -10.55 1.67 3.93
CA ASP A 39 -10.40 3.11 3.76
C ASP A 39 -9.44 3.49 2.63
N ILE A 40 -8.70 2.54 2.05
CA ILE A 40 -7.72 2.79 0.99
C ILE A 40 -8.21 2.20 -0.33
N ILE A 41 -8.58 3.09 -1.26
CA ILE A 41 -9.02 2.73 -2.61
C ILE A 41 -8.00 3.25 -3.62
N LEU A 42 -7.31 2.33 -4.29
CA LEU A 42 -6.39 2.66 -5.37
C LEU A 42 -7.14 2.66 -6.72
N PRO A 43 -6.95 3.68 -7.58
CA PRO A 43 -7.50 3.69 -8.93
C PRO A 43 -7.06 2.47 -9.75
N SER A 44 -7.97 1.84 -10.50
CA SER A 44 -7.69 0.62 -11.28
C SER A 44 -6.63 0.79 -12.37
N ASP A 45 -6.52 2.01 -12.90
CA ASP A 45 -5.60 2.42 -13.96
C ASP A 45 -4.22 2.85 -13.45
N LEU A 46 -4.04 2.92 -12.12
CA LEU A 46 -2.76 3.30 -11.51
C LEU A 46 -1.67 2.29 -11.86
N HIS A 47 -0.54 2.78 -12.41
CA HIS A 47 0.62 1.94 -12.70
C HIS A 47 1.32 1.53 -11.41
N GLU A 48 1.98 0.37 -11.41
CA GLU A 48 2.63 -0.18 -10.22
C GLU A 48 3.67 0.74 -9.61
N ASP A 49 4.38 1.48 -10.46
CA ASP A 49 5.43 2.41 -10.06
C ASP A 49 4.86 3.72 -9.47
N GLU A 50 3.56 3.97 -9.64
CA GLU A 50 2.87 5.15 -9.09
C GLU A 50 2.21 4.87 -7.73
N ILE A 51 2.05 3.59 -7.36
CA ILE A 51 1.37 3.18 -6.12
C ILE A 51 2.04 3.76 -4.88
N ALA A 52 3.37 3.74 -4.81
CA ALA A 52 4.12 4.29 -3.69
C ALA A 52 3.83 5.79 -3.49
N LYS A 53 3.87 6.56 -4.58
CA LYS A 53 3.58 7.99 -4.56
C LYS A 53 2.14 8.27 -4.16
N PHE A 54 1.18 7.55 -4.76
CA PHE A 54 -0.23 7.69 -4.42
C PHE A 54 -0.49 7.41 -2.94
N LEU A 55 0.08 6.33 -2.39
CA LEU A 55 -0.03 5.99 -0.98
C LEU A 55 0.62 7.06 -0.08
N THR A 56 1.73 7.65 -0.50
CA THR A 56 2.39 8.76 0.23
C THR A 56 1.47 9.98 0.32
N ASP A 57 0.82 10.34 -0.78
CA ASP A 57 -0.04 11.52 -0.83
C ASP A 57 -1.30 11.34 0.04
N ILE A 58 -1.98 10.19 -0.04
CA ILE A 58 -3.24 9.97 0.70
C ILE A 58 -3.03 9.66 2.19
N LEU A 59 -1.88 9.09 2.57
CA LEU A 59 -1.57 8.71 3.95
C LEU A 59 -0.67 9.74 4.64
N HIS A 60 -0.43 10.90 4.04
CA HIS A 60 0.56 11.88 4.51
C HIS A 60 0.40 12.29 5.99
N GLU A 61 -0.81 12.20 6.54
CA GLU A 61 -1.07 12.48 7.96
C GLU A 61 -0.36 11.50 8.92
N GLU A 62 -0.02 10.29 8.46
CA GLU A 62 0.74 9.30 9.22
C GLU A 62 2.27 9.46 9.07
N ALA A 63 2.73 10.40 8.24
CA ALA A 63 4.16 10.61 8.00
C ALA A 63 4.88 11.20 9.23
N THR A 64 6.15 10.84 9.40
CA THR A 64 7.04 11.45 10.40
C THR A 64 8.27 12.04 9.71
N PRO A 65 9.03 12.94 10.36
CA PRO A 65 10.26 13.46 9.78
C PRO A 65 11.28 12.38 9.36
N GLU A 66 11.27 11.22 10.03
CA GLU A 66 12.15 10.09 9.72
C GLU A 66 11.56 9.11 8.68
N ARG A 67 10.27 9.24 8.38
CA ARG A 67 9.53 8.41 7.43
C ARG A 67 8.51 9.29 6.72
N ASP A 68 8.95 9.99 5.70
CA ASP A 68 8.18 10.99 4.94
C ASP A 68 7.66 10.46 3.60
N GLU A 69 8.02 9.23 3.25
CA GLU A 69 7.52 8.53 2.07
C GLU A 69 7.07 7.08 2.33
N VAL A 70 6.14 6.61 1.51
CA VAL A 70 5.83 5.19 1.37
C VAL A 70 6.80 4.56 0.38
N VAL A 71 7.54 3.54 0.82
CA VAL A 71 8.56 2.87 0.00
C VAL A 71 8.16 1.44 -0.34
N ARG A 72 8.47 1.00 -1.56
CA ARG A 72 8.32 -0.40 -1.98
C ARG A 72 9.48 -1.24 -1.42
N ILE A 73 9.18 -2.42 -0.88
CA ILE A 73 10.13 -3.32 -0.19
C ILE A 73 10.00 -4.79 -0.60
#